data_AF-A0A818K3M6-F1
#
_entry.id   AF-A0A818K3M6-F1
#
_cell.length_a   1.000
_cell.length_b   1.000
_cell.length_c   1.000
_cell.angle_alpha   90.00
_cell.angle_beta   90.00
_cell.angle_gamma   90.00
#
_symmetry.space_group_name_H-M   'P 1'
#
loop_
_entity.id
_entity.type
_entity.pdbx_description
1 polymer ?
#
loop_
_entity_poly.entity_id
_entity_poly.type
_entity_poly.pdbx_seq_one_letter_code
_entity_poly.pdbx_strand_id
1 'polypeptide(L)'
;MVPDVGVHIAVFRVAIVIYRGEKIYKTVKTAMKTIQVNSNMNCNSWSQIQENSSIWNKNLLPCPNTLRQVKVARAQYEPDAMCREDGFISFNCWFQQGRQQFNEDSAIACFRSVQSNVHGTSGECCYNRGGYIITRGTGAGSDDRYHSGHTFWKHQFDDVLPLLACCKLEADIEACNKYFQYRPSQRGSDTMGQFGGTWGDPHFLTLDGTSYTFNGHSEYIYLVIPTEQSIKFDSSVSLQLESQIRTVPLEGIRNKVTAIKTFAARMVSMNVSIIVSRRNQVVVRLNNDELLFLLDEDALTEVNTTTLSFEDFSIIKNQTNGQLTLSWSIGVSIQVTPVFVNTTSTVVLNVGAAVSGELKGNWTLGLMRTCYYDAAITNDISFGRASWHAAEEQIEQRESLRNPPKLSDDLSLTHSVKTGQQVNILFNATSEFTTIIACKLLHGPSESTLEERTGQYRWKVPEETTIGSSIPVQVSATDETYSLTSTYEVELTVEPRNNAQTKTSSIFLLILVVSLQVLCVQQEITQK
;
A
#
# COMPACT_ATOMS: atom_id res chain seq x y z
N MET A 1 -26.07 19.11 37.72
CA MET A 1 -24.81 19.76 38.18
C MET A 1 -23.91 19.91 36.97
N VAL A 2 -23.13 20.99 36.88
CA VAL A 2 -22.22 21.26 35.73
C VAL A 2 -20.78 21.38 36.24
N PRO A 3 -20.00 20.29 36.30
CA PRO A 3 -18.56 20.34 36.62
C PRO A 3 -17.67 20.47 35.38
N ASP A 4 -18.22 20.21 34.19
CA ASP A 4 -17.44 19.76 33.02
C ASP A 4 -16.73 20.89 32.24
N VAL A 5 -17.22 22.12 32.31
CA VAL A 5 -16.64 23.25 31.54
C VAL A 5 -15.18 23.52 31.93
N GLY A 6 -14.82 23.33 33.21
CA GLY A 6 -13.43 23.44 33.68
C GLY A 6 -12.52 22.33 33.14
N VAL A 7 -13.10 21.14 32.93
CA VAL A 7 -12.46 19.93 32.40
C VAL A 7 -12.16 20.11 30.92
N HIS A 8 -13.13 20.59 30.13
CA HIS A 8 -12.98 20.84 28.69
C HIS A 8 -11.96 21.95 28.38
N ILE A 9 -11.95 23.02 29.17
CA ILE A 9 -10.95 24.07 29.06
C ILE A 9 -9.55 23.52 29.44
N ALA A 10 -9.45 22.54 30.34
CA ALA A 10 -8.18 21.87 30.62
C ALA A 10 -7.73 20.99 29.44
N VAL A 11 -8.62 20.26 28.76
CA VAL A 11 -8.32 19.48 27.54
C VAL A 11 -7.75 20.37 26.44
N PHE A 12 -8.44 21.46 26.12
CA PHE A 12 -8.00 22.37 25.06
C PHE A 12 -6.67 23.06 25.43
N ARG A 13 -6.48 23.41 26.71
CA ARG A 13 -5.20 23.90 27.23
C ARG A 13 -4.08 22.88 27.07
N VAL A 14 -4.32 21.60 27.33
CA VAL A 14 -3.34 20.51 27.13
C VAL A 14 -2.99 20.41 25.65
N ALA A 15 -3.97 20.43 24.74
CA ALA A 15 -3.73 20.45 23.30
C ALA A 15 -2.85 21.67 22.86
N ILE A 16 -3.12 22.88 23.35
CA ILE A 16 -2.29 24.05 23.00
C ILE A 16 -0.87 23.97 23.58
N VAL A 17 -0.72 23.42 24.79
CA VAL A 17 0.60 23.22 25.42
C VAL A 17 1.42 22.20 24.62
N ILE A 18 0.78 21.15 24.11
CA ILE A 18 1.37 20.17 23.19
C ILE A 18 1.86 20.83 21.89
N TYR A 19 1.09 21.74 21.29
CA TYR A 19 1.46 22.42 20.03
C TYR A 19 2.19 23.78 20.21
N ARG A 20 2.88 23.95 21.35
CA ARG A 20 3.95 24.94 21.63
C ARG A 20 3.66 26.43 21.40
N GLY A 21 3.48 27.13 22.52
CA GLY A 21 3.89 28.54 22.64
C GLY A 21 3.30 29.21 23.87
N GLU A 22 4.12 29.62 24.85
CA GLU A 22 3.60 30.16 26.12
C GLU A 22 2.76 31.45 25.94
N LYS A 23 3.20 32.32 25.02
CA LYS A 23 2.45 33.51 24.60
C LYS A 23 1.14 33.14 23.87
N ILE A 24 1.16 32.06 23.08
CA ILE A 24 0.00 31.56 22.34
C ILE A 24 -1.00 30.91 23.29
N TYR A 25 -0.54 30.10 24.25
CA TYR A 25 -1.35 29.58 25.36
C TYR A 25 -2.07 30.70 26.10
N LYS A 26 -1.39 31.81 26.42
CA LYS A 26 -2.02 32.99 27.04
C LYS A 26 -3.10 33.60 26.12
N THR A 27 -2.82 33.77 24.83
CA THR A 27 -3.80 34.25 23.83
C THR A 27 -5.02 33.33 23.72
N VAL A 28 -4.82 32.03 23.51
CA VAL A 28 -5.91 31.08 23.27
C VAL A 28 -6.68 30.77 24.56
N LYS A 29 -6.03 30.75 25.73
CA LYS A 29 -6.72 30.74 27.04
C LYS A 29 -7.63 31.96 27.22
N THR A 30 -7.22 33.11 26.71
CA THR A 30 -8.05 34.34 26.69
C THR A 30 -9.19 34.19 25.69
N ALA A 31 -8.93 33.75 24.46
CA ALA A 31 -9.94 33.47 23.43
C ALA A 31 -11.00 32.47 23.91
N MET A 32 -10.60 31.34 24.51
CA MET A 32 -11.52 30.38 25.11
C MET A 32 -12.39 31.00 26.21
N LYS A 33 -11.82 31.85 27.07
CA LYS A 33 -12.60 32.53 28.13
C LYS A 33 -13.62 33.50 27.51
N THR A 34 -13.25 34.21 26.44
CA THR A 34 -14.17 35.06 25.67
C THR A 34 -15.26 34.23 24.97
N ILE A 35 -14.90 33.08 24.39
CA ILE A 35 -15.84 32.16 23.74
C ILE A 35 -16.83 31.60 24.76
N GLN A 36 -16.37 31.13 25.93
CA GLN A 36 -17.22 30.63 27.01
C GLN A 36 -18.24 31.67 27.51
N VAL A 37 -17.90 32.96 27.50
CA VAL A 37 -18.80 34.03 27.99
C VAL A 37 -19.85 34.41 26.94
N ASN A 38 -19.55 34.26 25.65
CA ASN A 38 -20.33 34.82 24.55
C ASN A 38 -20.52 33.81 23.38
N SER A 39 -20.66 32.52 23.66
CA SER A 39 -20.55 31.46 22.64
C SER A 39 -21.61 31.59 21.52
N ASN A 40 -22.86 31.91 21.86
CA ASN A 40 -23.89 32.26 20.87
C ASN A 40 -23.52 33.44 19.96
N MET A 41 -22.88 34.50 20.47
CA MET A 41 -22.40 35.60 19.63
C MET A 41 -21.26 35.16 18.73
N ASN A 42 -20.28 34.40 19.25
CA ASN A 42 -19.16 33.92 18.46
C ASN A 42 -19.60 32.97 17.33
N CYS A 43 -20.53 32.04 17.60
CA CYS A 43 -21.10 31.17 16.57
C CYS A 43 -21.82 31.99 15.47
N ASN A 44 -22.59 33.00 15.87
CA ASN A 44 -23.31 33.85 14.91
C ASN A 44 -22.37 34.74 14.08
N SER A 45 -21.35 35.35 14.68
CA SER A 45 -20.35 36.15 13.95
C SER A 45 -19.50 35.31 13.01
N TRP A 46 -19.06 34.12 13.44
CA TRP A 46 -18.33 33.19 12.56
C TRP A 46 -19.17 32.76 11.36
N SER A 47 -20.41 32.31 11.59
CA SER A 47 -21.29 31.81 10.54
C SER A 47 -21.76 32.89 9.54
N GLN A 48 -21.79 34.17 9.94
CA GLN A 48 -22.10 35.28 9.03
C GLN A 48 -21.02 35.53 7.96
N ILE A 49 -19.78 35.09 8.18
CA ILE A 49 -18.65 35.29 7.26
C ILE A 49 -18.21 34.00 6.54
N GLN A 50 -18.91 32.88 6.73
CA GLN A 50 -18.54 31.62 6.09
C GLN A 50 -19.01 31.53 4.63
N GLU A 51 -18.12 31.05 3.77
CA GLU A 51 -18.41 30.63 2.40
C GLU A 51 -19.17 29.29 2.38
N ASN A 52 -19.96 29.05 1.33
CA ASN A 52 -20.62 27.75 1.11
C ASN A 52 -19.58 26.63 1.01
N SER A 53 -19.81 25.51 1.70
CA SER A 53 -18.90 24.35 1.74
C SER A 53 -18.54 23.83 0.34
N SER A 54 -19.49 23.80 -0.58
CA SER A 54 -19.30 23.33 -1.97
C SER A 54 -18.27 24.11 -2.79
N ILE A 55 -17.78 25.27 -2.31
CA ILE A 55 -16.71 26.04 -2.95
C ILE A 55 -15.34 25.39 -2.71
N TRP A 56 -15.15 24.74 -1.56
CA TRP A 56 -13.83 24.32 -1.07
C TRP A 56 -13.75 22.86 -0.59
N ASN A 57 -14.88 22.17 -0.36
CA ASN A 57 -14.90 20.77 0.11
C ASN A 57 -14.94 19.71 -1.01
N LYS A 58 -14.69 20.11 -2.27
CA LYS A 58 -14.59 19.17 -3.39
C LYS A 58 -13.31 18.34 -3.29
N ASN A 59 -13.25 17.18 -3.95
CA ASN A 59 -12.02 16.38 -4.08
C ASN A 59 -11.45 15.84 -2.75
N LEU A 60 -12.22 15.87 -1.66
CA LEU A 60 -11.83 15.29 -0.37
C LEU A 60 -11.77 13.76 -0.44
N LEU A 61 -10.90 13.17 0.40
CA LEU A 61 -10.74 11.73 0.46
C LEU A 61 -11.96 11.10 1.18
N PRO A 62 -12.75 10.24 0.51
CA PRO A 62 -14.05 9.83 1.03
C PRO A 62 -13.92 8.80 2.15
N CYS A 63 -14.54 9.07 3.29
CA CYS A 63 -14.40 8.25 4.48
C CYS A 63 -14.84 6.79 4.27
N PRO A 64 -14.01 5.80 4.65
CA PRO A 64 -14.40 4.40 4.59
C PRO A 64 -15.61 4.10 5.48
N ASN A 65 -16.52 3.24 5.04
CA ASN A 65 -17.75 2.90 5.77
C ASN A 65 -17.50 2.27 7.17
N THR A 66 -16.35 1.63 7.38
CA THR A 66 -16.02 0.94 8.64
C THR A 66 -14.62 1.25 9.19
N LEU A 67 -14.51 1.17 10.51
CA LEU A 67 -13.27 1.28 11.28
C LEU A 67 -12.22 0.23 10.87
N ARG A 68 -12.65 -0.91 10.32
CA ARG A 68 -11.74 -1.93 9.78
C ARG A 68 -11.11 -1.53 8.44
N GLN A 69 -11.86 -0.83 7.58
CA GLN A 69 -11.36 -0.35 6.30
C GLN A 69 -10.35 0.80 6.49
N VAL A 70 -10.65 1.78 7.34
CA VAL A 70 -9.75 2.93 7.56
C VAL A 70 -8.40 2.51 8.16
N LYS A 71 -8.38 1.49 9.03
CA LYS A 71 -7.14 0.93 9.61
C LYS A 71 -6.18 0.28 8.61
N VAL A 72 -6.67 -0.15 7.44
CA VAL A 72 -5.85 -0.74 6.38
C VAL A 72 -5.58 0.22 5.22
N ALA A 73 -6.18 1.42 5.26
CA ALA A 73 -6.03 2.48 4.28
C ALA A 73 -4.67 3.21 4.43
N ARG A 74 -3.59 2.54 4.02
CA ARG A 74 -2.21 3.06 4.14
C ARG A 74 -2.04 4.39 3.41
N ALA A 75 -1.26 5.30 4.00
CA ALA A 75 -1.02 6.67 3.53
C ALA A 75 -2.27 7.57 3.37
N GLN A 76 -3.49 7.03 3.40
CA GLN A 76 -4.73 7.78 3.24
C GLN A 76 -5.18 8.50 4.50
N TYR A 77 -5.07 7.82 5.64
CA TYR A 77 -5.64 8.26 6.92
C TYR A 77 -4.65 8.10 8.07
N GLU A 78 -4.65 9.06 8.98
CA GLU A 78 -3.93 9.01 10.25
C GLU A 78 -4.90 9.04 11.44
N PRO A 79 -4.67 8.27 12.52
CA PRO A 79 -5.53 8.32 13.72
C PRO A 79 -5.47 9.70 14.38
N ASP A 80 -6.62 10.25 14.77
CA ASP A 80 -6.65 11.46 15.61
C ASP A 80 -6.09 11.12 17.00
N ALA A 81 -5.00 11.77 17.39
CA ALA A 81 -4.40 11.61 18.72
C ALA A 81 -5.40 11.83 19.88
N MET A 82 -6.44 12.66 19.68
CA MET A 82 -7.47 12.98 20.67
C MET A 82 -8.71 12.08 20.63
N CYS A 83 -8.84 11.18 19.64
CA CYS A 83 -9.94 10.23 19.53
C CYS A 83 -9.46 8.87 18.97
N ARG A 84 -9.09 7.95 19.88
CA ARG A 84 -8.54 6.62 19.58
C ARG A 84 -9.23 5.54 20.41
N GLU A 85 -9.28 4.31 19.91
CA GLU A 85 -9.87 3.17 20.64
C GLU A 85 -9.21 2.90 22.01
N ASP A 86 -7.92 3.19 22.12
CA ASP A 86 -7.08 3.02 23.31
C ASP A 86 -6.83 4.33 24.08
N GLY A 87 -7.55 5.41 23.73
CA GLY A 87 -7.37 6.73 24.33
C GLY A 87 -7.80 6.84 25.79
N PHE A 88 -7.21 7.79 26.53
CA PHE A 88 -7.51 8.01 27.95
C PHE A 88 -8.98 8.34 28.20
N ILE A 89 -9.65 7.48 28.98
CA ILE A 89 -11.11 7.40 29.18
C ILE A 89 -11.77 8.76 29.48
N SER A 90 -11.11 9.63 30.25
CA SER A 90 -11.70 10.91 30.71
C SER A 90 -11.79 12.00 29.64
N PHE A 91 -11.07 11.88 28.51
CA PHE A 91 -10.96 12.95 27.50
C PHE A 91 -11.03 12.47 26.05
N ASN A 92 -10.94 11.16 25.83
CA ASN A 92 -10.96 10.56 24.49
C ASN A 92 -12.25 10.90 23.73
N CYS A 93 -12.11 11.26 22.45
CA CYS A 93 -13.19 11.59 21.53
C CYS A 93 -14.12 12.71 22.01
N TRP A 94 -13.68 13.60 22.91
CA TRP A 94 -14.56 14.59 23.52
C TRP A 94 -15.23 15.55 22.50
N PHE A 95 -14.47 16.04 21.52
CA PHE A 95 -15.03 16.86 20.43
C PHE A 95 -16.08 16.09 19.59
N GLN A 96 -16.02 14.76 19.59
CA GLN A 96 -16.89 13.85 18.86
C GLN A 96 -17.79 13.00 19.80
N GLN A 97 -18.11 13.54 20.99
CA GLN A 97 -19.22 13.05 21.82
C GLN A 97 -20.56 13.54 21.27
N GLY A 98 -21.45 12.60 20.95
CA GLY A 98 -22.82 12.85 20.52
C GLY A 98 -23.72 13.31 21.66
N ARG A 99 -24.67 14.20 21.37
CA ARG A 99 -25.65 14.69 22.36
C ARG A 99 -26.73 13.63 22.62
N GLN A 100 -26.72 13.07 23.83
CA GLN A 100 -27.68 12.05 24.26
C GLN A 100 -29.14 12.50 24.11
N GLN A 101 -29.46 13.77 24.39
CA GLN A 101 -30.84 14.28 24.25
C GLN A 101 -31.38 14.29 22.81
N PHE A 102 -30.50 14.16 21.79
CA PHE A 102 -30.86 14.13 20.37
C PHE A 102 -30.61 12.76 19.72
N ASN A 103 -30.29 11.73 20.52
CA ASN A 103 -29.96 10.38 20.05
C ASN A 103 -28.85 10.37 18.97
N GLU A 104 -27.78 11.13 19.25
CA GLU A 104 -26.56 11.17 18.43
C GLU A 104 -25.53 10.16 18.94
N ASP A 105 -24.94 9.40 18.03
CA ASP A 105 -23.83 8.50 18.34
C ASP A 105 -22.60 9.29 18.81
N SER A 106 -21.79 8.68 19.67
CA SER A 106 -20.45 9.18 20.04
C SER A 106 -19.37 8.36 19.35
N ALA A 107 -18.31 9.03 18.92
CA ALA A 107 -17.14 8.37 18.35
C ALA A 107 -16.35 7.60 19.41
N ILE A 108 -15.73 6.48 19.00
CA ILE A 108 -14.69 5.77 19.75
C ILE A 108 -13.30 5.91 19.12
N ALA A 109 -13.25 6.29 17.84
CA ALA A 109 -12.03 6.63 17.12
C ALA A 109 -12.37 7.56 15.94
N CYS A 110 -11.48 8.49 15.65
CA CYS A 110 -11.51 9.34 14.47
C CYS A 110 -10.19 9.24 13.71
N PHE A 111 -10.25 9.46 12.40
CA PHE A 111 -9.13 9.39 11.48
C PHE A 111 -9.17 10.61 10.56
N ARG A 112 -8.07 11.33 10.43
CA ARG A 112 -7.96 12.49 9.52
C ARG A 112 -7.35 12.06 8.20
N SER A 113 -7.82 12.62 7.10
CA SER A 113 -7.18 12.44 5.80
C SER A 113 -5.76 13.03 5.83
N VAL A 114 -4.75 12.28 5.41
CA VAL A 114 -3.34 12.70 5.36
C VAL A 114 -3.07 13.74 4.25
N GLN A 115 -3.94 13.75 3.25
CA GLN A 115 -3.90 14.62 2.09
C GLN A 115 -4.88 15.77 2.22
N SER A 116 -4.48 16.97 1.77
CA SER A 116 -5.40 18.07 1.54
C SER A 116 -5.80 18.15 0.06
N ASN A 117 -6.88 18.87 -0.22
CA ASN A 117 -7.18 19.33 -1.58
C ASN A 117 -6.49 20.69 -1.89
N VAL A 118 -6.79 21.23 -3.07
CA VAL A 118 -6.22 22.49 -3.60
C VAL A 118 -6.62 23.75 -2.81
N HIS A 119 -7.59 23.64 -1.90
CA HIS A 119 -7.99 24.71 -0.98
C HIS A 119 -7.33 24.58 0.41
N GLY A 120 -6.49 23.56 0.61
CA GLY A 120 -5.89 23.23 1.89
C GLY A 120 -6.85 22.54 2.86
N THR A 121 -7.99 22.03 2.39
CA THR A 121 -9.06 21.39 3.17
C THR A 121 -8.77 19.90 3.42
N SER A 122 -9.22 19.36 4.57
CA SER A 122 -9.17 17.93 4.91
C SER A 122 -10.54 17.37 5.34
N GLY A 123 -10.65 16.05 5.52
CA GLY A 123 -11.81 15.40 6.13
C GLY A 123 -11.43 14.61 7.39
N GLU A 124 -12.33 14.60 8.37
CA GLU A 124 -12.25 13.74 9.56
C GLU A 124 -13.33 12.65 9.53
N CYS A 125 -12.92 11.39 9.66
CA CYS A 125 -13.75 10.20 9.60
C CYS A 125 -13.89 9.59 11.01
N CYS A 126 -15.08 9.67 11.60
CA CYS A 126 -15.33 9.20 12.96
C CYS A 126 -16.26 7.98 13.01
N TYR A 127 -15.95 7.04 13.90
CA TYR A 127 -16.58 5.73 13.97
C TYR A 127 -17.22 5.48 15.34
N ASN A 128 -18.45 4.97 15.34
CA ASN A 128 -19.19 4.61 16.55
C ASN A 128 -18.69 3.27 17.14
N ARG A 129 -19.26 2.89 18.29
CA ARG A 129 -18.91 1.66 19.01
C ARG A 129 -19.14 0.37 18.21
N GLY A 130 -20.00 0.39 17.19
CA GLY A 130 -20.19 -0.72 16.25
C GLY A 130 -19.11 -0.80 15.16
N GLY A 131 -18.21 0.18 15.08
CA GLY A 131 -17.20 0.30 14.03
C GLY A 131 -17.73 0.88 12.72
N TYR A 132 -18.92 1.50 12.72
CA TYR A 132 -19.52 2.16 11.55
C TYR A 132 -19.30 3.66 11.58
N ILE A 133 -19.18 4.29 10.41
CA ILE A 133 -19.03 5.74 10.29
C ILE A 133 -20.25 6.49 10.84
N ILE A 134 -20.00 7.56 11.61
CA ILE A 134 -21.03 8.49 12.10
C ILE A 134 -21.17 9.62 11.09
N THR A 135 -22.36 9.77 10.50
CA THR A 135 -22.63 10.69 9.37
C THR A 135 -23.49 11.90 9.73
N ARG A 136 -23.83 12.09 11.02
CA ARG A 136 -24.62 13.22 11.52
C ARG A 136 -24.37 13.50 13.01
N GLY A 137 -24.64 14.73 13.43
CA GLY A 137 -24.61 15.14 14.83
C GLY A 137 -23.20 15.30 15.38
N THR A 138 -23.07 15.65 16.67
CA THR A 138 -21.79 16.07 17.26
C THR A 138 -20.79 14.95 17.54
N GLY A 139 -21.06 13.73 17.08
CA GLY A 139 -20.09 12.63 17.03
C GLY A 139 -19.62 12.24 15.62
N ALA A 140 -20.16 12.88 14.58
CA ALA A 140 -19.59 12.82 13.24
C ALA A 140 -18.30 13.66 13.17
N GLY A 141 -17.36 13.23 12.32
CA GLY A 141 -16.29 14.10 11.85
C GLY A 141 -16.76 14.99 10.69
N SER A 142 -16.02 16.04 10.40
CA SER A 142 -16.38 17.08 9.43
C SER A 142 -15.46 17.17 8.21
N ASP A 143 -15.98 17.84 7.17
CA ASP A 143 -15.14 18.55 6.19
C ASP A 143 -14.55 19.78 6.89
N ASP A 144 -13.25 19.77 7.14
CA ASP A 144 -12.53 20.82 7.86
C ASP A 144 -11.89 21.77 6.85
N ARG A 145 -12.22 23.07 6.93
CA ARG A 145 -11.79 24.07 5.93
C ARG A 145 -10.26 24.12 5.82
N TYR A 146 -9.56 23.81 6.90
CA TYR A 146 -8.11 23.79 6.97
C TYR A 146 -7.57 22.46 7.47
N HIS A 147 -6.62 21.88 6.74
CA HIS A 147 -5.97 20.65 7.11
C HIS A 147 -5.18 20.83 8.40
N SER A 148 -5.53 20.02 9.41
CA SER A 148 -4.96 20.05 10.76
C SER A 148 -3.42 19.95 10.78
N GLY A 149 -2.84 19.01 10.03
CA GLY A 149 -1.40 18.92 9.78
C GLY A 149 -0.80 20.16 9.09
N HIS A 150 -1.30 20.53 7.90
CA HIS A 150 -0.68 21.58 7.07
C HIS A 150 -0.81 22.99 7.68
N THR A 151 -1.96 23.28 8.28
CA THR A 151 -2.36 24.63 8.69
C THR A 151 -3.01 24.63 10.08
N PHE A 152 -2.37 23.92 11.02
CA PHE A 152 -2.82 23.70 12.40
C PHE A 152 -3.57 24.88 13.03
N TRP A 153 -2.99 26.08 13.03
CA TRP A 153 -3.64 27.24 13.67
C TRP A 153 -4.95 27.65 12.99
N LYS A 154 -5.01 27.64 11.65
CA LYS A 154 -6.27 27.96 10.94
C LYS A 154 -7.34 26.90 11.26
N HIS A 155 -6.96 25.62 11.28
CA HIS A 155 -7.85 24.55 11.72
C HIS A 155 -8.38 24.77 13.14
N GLN A 156 -7.53 25.13 14.10
CA GLN A 156 -7.97 25.45 15.46
C GLN A 156 -8.95 26.64 15.50
N PHE A 157 -8.68 27.72 14.76
CA PHE A 157 -9.50 28.95 14.81
C PHE A 157 -10.79 28.90 13.98
N ASP A 158 -10.80 28.21 12.85
CA ASP A 158 -11.89 28.23 11.87
C ASP A 158 -12.70 26.93 11.78
N ASP A 159 -12.23 25.83 12.37
CA ASP A 159 -12.95 24.55 12.46
C ASP A 159 -13.26 24.21 13.94
N VAL A 160 -12.23 24.10 14.80
CA VAL A 160 -12.40 23.60 16.17
C VAL A 160 -13.04 24.60 17.14
N LEU A 161 -12.60 25.87 17.17
CA LEU A 161 -13.22 26.88 18.04
C LEU A 161 -14.70 27.18 17.67
N PRO A 162 -15.11 27.18 16.39
CA PRO A 162 -16.52 27.26 16.00
C PRO A 162 -17.34 26.04 16.42
N LEU A 163 -16.81 24.81 16.29
CA LEU A 163 -17.46 23.61 16.83
C LEU A 163 -17.73 23.76 18.34
N LEU A 164 -16.75 24.29 19.08
CA LEU A 164 -16.91 24.58 20.51
C LEU A 164 -18.00 25.61 20.80
N ALA A 165 -17.99 26.73 20.09
CA ALA A 165 -18.95 27.82 20.28
C ALA A 165 -20.38 27.45 19.87
N CYS A 166 -20.54 26.70 18.78
CA CYS A 166 -21.84 26.37 18.19
C CYS A 166 -22.48 25.08 18.75
N CYS A 167 -21.69 24.08 19.19
CA CYS A 167 -22.20 22.75 19.51
C CYS A 167 -21.88 22.21 20.92
N LYS A 168 -20.84 22.72 21.60
CA LYS A 168 -20.32 22.10 22.86
C LYS A 168 -20.47 22.99 24.08
N LEU A 169 -20.27 24.30 23.95
CA LEU A 169 -20.43 25.27 25.04
C LEU A 169 -21.86 25.81 25.13
N GLU A 170 -22.57 25.84 24.01
CA GLU A 170 -24.02 26.10 23.92
C GLU A 170 -24.72 24.81 23.54
N ALA A 171 -25.86 24.52 24.18
CA ALA A 171 -26.69 23.35 23.85
C ALA A 171 -27.74 23.64 22.77
N ASP A 172 -27.55 24.69 21.97
CA ASP A 172 -28.47 25.05 20.89
C ASP A 172 -28.32 24.11 19.68
N ILE A 173 -29.44 23.52 19.28
CA ILE A 173 -29.54 22.66 18.11
C ILE A 173 -29.44 23.46 16.81
N GLU A 174 -29.93 24.70 16.77
CA GLU A 174 -29.92 25.53 15.56
C GLU A 174 -28.51 26.06 15.28
N ALA A 175 -27.83 26.65 16.26
CA ALA A 175 -26.41 27.03 16.17
C ALA A 175 -25.53 25.86 15.72
N CYS A 176 -25.74 24.66 16.28
CA CYS A 176 -24.95 23.49 15.92
C CYS A 176 -25.27 22.96 14.50
N ASN A 177 -26.53 22.97 14.08
CA ASN A 177 -26.91 22.67 12.69
C ASN A 177 -26.29 23.67 11.71
N LYS A 178 -26.19 24.95 12.11
CA LYS A 178 -25.52 26.01 11.35
C LYS A 178 -24.02 25.77 11.24
N TYR A 179 -23.36 25.22 12.26
CA TYR A 179 -21.98 24.74 12.13
C TYR A 179 -21.87 23.65 11.05
N PHE A 180 -22.69 22.59 11.13
CA PHE A 180 -22.66 21.50 10.14
C PHE A 180 -23.13 21.90 8.72
N GLN A 181 -23.81 23.04 8.56
CA GLN A 181 -24.06 23.63 7.23
C GLN A 181 -22.75 24.10 6.56
N TYR A 182 -21.85 24.69 7.34
CA TYR A 182 -20.56 25.22 6.88
C TYR A 182 -19.38 24.26 7.11
N ARG A 183 -19.53 23.20 7.91
CA ARG A 183 -18.56 22.10 8.06
C ARG A 183 -19.31 20.77 7.97
N PRO A 184 -19.73 20.35 6.77
CA PRO A 184 -20.58 19.17 6.59
C PRO A 184 -20.02 17.92 7.27
N SER A 185 -20.90 17.13 7.88
CA SER A 185 -20.52 15.80 8.37
C SER A 185 -20.08 14.91 7.21
N GLN A 186 -18.95 14.25 7.38
CA GLN A 186 -18.41 13.33 6.38
C GLN A 186 -19.36 12.18 6.07
N ARG A 187 -19.34 11.71 4.82
CA ARG A 187 -20.19 10.61 4.33
C ARG A 187 -19.36 9.37 4.09
N GLY A 188 -19.94 8.22 4.42
CA GLY A 188 -19.34 6.92 4.15
C GLY A 188 -19.34 6.61 2.66
N SER A 189 -18.28 5.97 2.18
CA SER A 189 -18.18 5.44 0.82
C SER A 189 -17.55 4.05 0.78
N ASP A 190 -18.04 3.22 -0.13
CA ASP A 190 -17.40 1.96 -0.54
C ASP A 190 -16.28 2.20 -1.56
N THR A 191 -16.27 3.34 -2.25
CA THR A 191 -15.16 3.75 -3.11
C THR A 191 -14.10 4.47 -2.28
N MET A 192 -13.26 3.68 -1.60
CA MET A 192 -12.04 4.22 -0.99
C MET A 192 -11.15 4.85 -2.08
N GLY A 193 -10.28 5.79 -1.68
CA GLY A 193 -9.20 6.26 -2.55
C GLY A 193 -8.28 5.10 -2.94
N GLN A 194 -7.38 5.32 -3.88
CA GLN A 194 -6.38 4.31 -4.22
C GLN A 194 -5.15 4.45 -3.32
N PHE A 195 -4.59 3.33 -2.91
CA PHE A 195 -3.34 3.28 -2.14
C PHE A 195 -2.46 2.13 -2.60
N GLY A 196 -1.17 2.29 -2.39
CA GLY A 196 -0.13 1.34 -2.74
C GLY A 196 0.99 1.40 -1.71
N GLY A 197 1.94 0.48 -1.81
CA GLY A 197 3.04 0.44 -0.85
C GLY A 197 4.00 -0.71 -1.05
N THR A 198 5.05 -0.71 -0.25
CA THR A 198 6.09 -1.75 -0.28
C THR A 198 6.13 -2.58 1.00
N TRP A 199 6.66 -3.80 0.90
CA TRP A 199 6.92 -4.68 2.05
C TRP A 199 7.97 -5.74 1.65
N GLY A 200 8.66 -6.33 2.62
CA GLY A 200 9.66 -7.37 2.31
C GLY A 200 10.80 -6.87 1.42
N ASP A 201 11.15 -7.66 0.40
CA ASP A 201 12.39 -7.55 -0.37
C ASP A 201 12.21 -7.33 -1.88
N PRO A 202 12.10 -6.05 -2.26
CA PRO A 202 10.88 -5.30 -2.05
C PRO A 202 9.75 -5.89 -2.91
N HIS A 203 8.65 -6.24 -2.25
CA HIS A 203 7.35 -6.43 -2.89
C HIS A 203 6.64 -5.09 -3.02
N PHE A 204 5.78 -4.96 -4.03
CA PHE A 204 5.07 -3.73 -4.37
C PHE A 204 3.58 -3.99 -4.57
N LEU A 205 2.75 -3.07 -4.09
CA LEU A 205 1.33 -2.96 -4.37
C LEU A 205 1.13 -1.63 -5.07
N THR A 206 0.72 -1.65 -6.33
CA THR A 206 0.39 -0.45 -7.10
C THR A 206 -1.04 0.03 -6.82
N LEU A 207 -1.38 1.24 -7.26
CA LEU A 207 -2.65 1.92 -6.95
C LEU A 207 -3.91 1.22 -7.53
N ASP A 208 -3.77 0.35 -8.52
CA ASP A 208 -4.80 -0.56 -9.02
C ASP A 208 -5.01 -1.82 -8.14
N GLY A 209 -4.13 -2.06 -7.16
CA GLY A 209 -4.11 -3.28 -6.36
C GLY A 209 -3.28 -4.42 -6.98
N THR A 210 -2.55 -4.18 -8.08
CA THR A 210 -1.64 -5.19 -8.64
C THR A 210 -0.44 -5.41 -7.73
N SER A 211 -0.14 -6.67 -7.41
CA SER A 211 1.00 -7.06 -6.58
C SER A 211 2.17 -7.51 -7.45
N TYR A 212 3.36 -6.96 -7.20
CA TYR A 212 4.61 -7.34 -7.86
C TYR A 212 5.61 -7.86 -6.83
N THR A 213 6.18 -9.02 -7.09
CA THR A 213 7.26 -9.61 -6.28
C THR A 213 8.50 -9.77 -7.16
N PHE A 214 9.52 -8.94 -6.94
CA PHE A 214 10.77 -9.05 -7.70
C PHE A 214 11.98 -8.51 -6.91
N ASN A 215 13.06 -9.30 -6.83
CA ASN A 215 14.32 -8.94 -6.18
C ASN A 215 15.21 -8.07 -7.09
N GLY A 216 14.64 -7.02 -7.68
CA GLY A 216 15.30 -6.19 -8.68
C GLY A 216 16.23 -5.16 -8.07
N HIS A 217 17.40 -4.98 -8.67
CA HIS A 217 18.32 -3.87 -8.41
C HIS A 217 18.18 -2.84 -9.55
N SER A 218 17.48 -1.73 -9.30
CA SER A 218 17.34 -0.65 -10.28
C SER A 218 16.73 0.61 -9.65
N GLU A 219 16.56 1.62 -10.49
CA GLU A 219 15.63 2.73 -10.26
C GLU A 219 14.30 2.40 -10.93
N TYR A 220 13.21 2.79 -10.26
CA TYR A 220 11.85 2.60 -10.74
C TYR A 220 11.06 3.88 -10.51
N ILE A 221 10.24 4.26 -11.49
CA ILE A 221 9.09 5.11 -11.22
C ILE A 221 8.20 4.40 -10.17
N TYR A 222 7.59 5.19 -9.30
CA TYR A 222 6.69 4.73 -8.24
C TYR A 222 5.27 5.31 -8.38
N LEU A 223 5.16 6.57 -8.79
CA LEU A 223 3.89 7.24 -9.12
C LEU A 223 4.12 8.36 -10.14
N VAL A 224 3.28 8.43 -11.17
CA VAL A 224 3.23 9.53 -12.14
C VAL A 224 1.80 10.05 -12.25
N ILE A 225 1.67 11.38 -12.21
CA ILE A 225 0.43 12.13 -12.46
C ILE A 225 0.74 13.14 -13.58
N PRO A 226 0.22 12.92 -14.80
CA PRO A 226 0.34 13.88 -15.90
C PRO A 226 -0.49 15.15 -15.64
N THR A 227 -0.08 16.24 -16.27
CA THR A 227 -0.84 17.51 -16.31
C THR A 227 -1.93 17.39 -17.38
N GLU A 228 -3.19 17.48 -16.96
CA GLU A 228 -4.40 17.20 -17.75
C GLU A 228 -4.50 15.76 -18.31
N GLN A 229 -5.71 15.38 -18.75
CA GLN A 229 -6.04 14.02 -19.26
C GLN A 229 -5.48 13.75 -20.67
N SER A 230 -4.24 14.16 -20.93
CA SER A 230 -3.52 13.92 -22.18
C SER A 230 -3.00 12.48 -22.27
N ILE A 231 -3.91 11.49 -22.30
CA ILE A 231 -3.60 10.11 -22.70
C ILE A 231 -3.32 10.09 -24.21
N LYS A 232 -2.10 10.50 -24.59
CA LYS A 232 -1.48 10.18 -25.88
C LYS A 232 -0.01 9.85 -25.64
N PHE A 233 0.37 8.66 -26.11
CA PHE A 233 1.74 8.17 -26.08
C PHE A 233 2.62 8.98 -27.04
N ASP A 234 3.13 10.11 -26.57
CA ASP A 234 4.25 10.83 -27.17
C ASP A 234 5.15 11.40 -26.06
N SER A 235 6.43 11.55 -26.38
CA SER A 235 7.57 12.02 -25.60
C SER A 235 7.45 13.42 -24.95
N SER A 236 6.29 14.07 -25.04
CA SER A 236 6.05 15.45 -24.60
C SER A 236 4.96 15.60 -23.51
N VAL A 237 4.74 14.56 -22.71
CA VAL A 237 3.80 14.62 -21.57
C VAL A 237 4.34 15.58 -20.49
N SER A 238 3.62 16.67 -20.23
CA SER A 238 3.85 17.50 -19.04
C SER A 238 3.43 16.73 -17.79
N LEU A 239 4.31 16.64 -16.79
CA LEU A 239 4.03 15.93 -15.53
C LEU A 239 3.71 16.92 -14.40
N GLN A 240 2.63 16.64 -13.66
CA GLN A 240 2.25 17.40 -12.47
C GLN A 240 2.98 16.89 -11.23
N LEU A 241 3.08 15.57 -11.08
CA LEU A 241 3.88 14.91 -10.05
C LEU A 241 4.54 13.64 -10.62
N GLU A 242 5.82 13.45 -10.32
CA GLU A 242 6.56 12.21 -10.54
C GLU A 242 7.25 11.81 -9.23
N SER A 243 7.27 10.51 -8.92
CA SER A 243 8.09 9.95 -7.85
C SER A 243 8.78 8.66 -8.26
N GLN A 244 9.95 8.43 -7.69
CA GLN A 244 10.86 7.35 -8.02
C GLN A 244 11.48 6.74 -6.76
N ILE A 245 11.92 5.49 -6.88
CA ILE A 245 12.60 4.73 -5.82
C ILE A 245 13.84 4.04 -6.39
N ARG A 246 14.89 3.93 -5.56
CA ARG A 246 16.09 3.13 -5.87
C ARG A 246 16.21 1.97 -4.91
N THR A 247 16.24 0.76 -5.46
CA THR A 247 16.57 -0.45 -4.71
C THR A 247 18.07 -0.71 -4.81
N VAL A 248 18.67 -1.31 -3.78
CA VAL A 248 20.06 -1.81 -3.80
C VAL A 248 20.14 -3.20 -3.16
N PRO A 249 21.14 -4.03 -3.51
CA PRO A 249 21.38 -5.30 -2.81
C PRO A 249 21.76 -5.05 -1.34
N LEU A 250 21.25 -5.89 -0.44
CA LEU A 250 21.67 -5.92 0.95
C LEU A 250 22.88 -6.86 1.11
N GLU A 251 24.02 -6.30 1.47
CA GLU A 251 25.23 -7.05 1.78
C GLU A 251 25.02 -7.98 3.00
N GLY A 252 25.67 -9.15 2.99
CA GLY A 252 25.59 -10.13 4.08
C GLY A 252 24.42 -11.12 4.01
N ILE A 253 23.46 -10.97 3.09
CA ILE A 253 22.35 -11.93 2.91
C ILE A 253 22.64 -12.90 1.75
N ARG A 254 22.51 -14.21 2.01
CA ARG A 254 22.86 -15.29 1.06
C ARG A 254 22.07 -15.27 -0.27
N ASN A 255 20.91 -14.61 -0.30
CA ASN A 255 19.94 -14.69 -1.41
C ASN A 255 19.91 -13.44 -2.32
N LYS A 256 20.90 -12.54 -2.24
CA LYS A 256 20.95 -11.29 -3.05
C LYS A 256 19.67 -10.42 -2.97
N VAL A 257 19.07 -10.40 -1.78
CA VAL A 257 17.91 -9.61 -1.39
C VAL A 257 18.13 -8.12 -1.70
N THR A 258 17.16 -7.44 -2.31
CA THR A 258 17.23 -5.98 -2.53
C THR A 258 16.30 -5.20 -1.59
N ALA A 259 16.61 -3.93 -1.34
CA ALA A 259 15.81 -3.06 -0.49
C ALA A 259 15.89 -1.59 -0.94
N ILE A 260 14.85 -0.80 -0.67
CA ILE A 260 14.79 0.61 -1.06
C ILE A 260 15.72 1.43 -0.14
N LYS A 261 16.57 2.25 -0.75
CA LYS A 261 17.52 3.15 -0.06
C LYS A 261 17.30 4.62 -0.37
N THR A 262 16.68 4.92 -1.51
CA THR A 262 16.35 6.27 -1.94
C THR A 262 14.91 6.34 -2.39
N PHE A 263 14.25 7.42 -2.03
CA PHE A 263 12.99 7.89 -2.61
C PHE A 263 13.20 9.33 -3.10
N ALA A 264 12.60 9.69 -4.24
CA ALA A 264 12.55 11.06 -4.72
C ALA A 264 11.17 11.37 -5.28
N ALA A 265 10.73 12.62 -5.16
CA ALA A 265 9.55 13.12 -5.86
C ALA A 265 9.76 14.55 -6.34
N ARG A 266 9.11 14.88 -7.45
CA ARG A 266 9.10 16.18 -8.09
C ARG A 266 7.67 16.56 -8.44
N MET A 267 7.26 17.73 -7.95
CA MET A 267 6.11 18.49 -8.41
C MET A 267 6.61 19.84 -8.92
N VAL A 268 5.83 20.53 -9.76
CA VAL A 268 6.24 21.75 -10.49
C VAL A 268 7.01 22.79 -9.63
N SER A 269 6.63 22.97 -8.37
CA SER A 269 7.20 23.94 -7.42
C SER A 269 8.16 23.34 -6.38
N MET A 270 8.28 22.01 -6.26
CA MET A 270 9.01 21.37 -5.15
C MET A 270 9.61 20.02 -5.55
N ASN A 271 10.92 19.89 -5.35
CA ASN A 271 11.66 18.62 -5.42
C ASN A 271 11.97 18.15 -3.99
N VAL A 272 11.65 16.89 -3.67
CA VAL A 272 12.02 16.23 -2.41
C VAL A 272 12.82 14.97 -2.69
N SER A 273 13.87 14.73 -1.90
CA SER A 273 14.57 13.44 -1.88
C SER A 273 14.84 12.96 -0.46
N ILE A 274 14.76 11.65 -0.27
CA ILE A 274 14.97 10.97 1.00
C ILE A 274 15.95 9.83 0.74
N ILE A 275 17.14 9.91 1.31
CA ILE A 275 18.27 9.02 1.05
C ILE A 275 18.75 8.42 2.37
N VAL A 276 18.92 7.10 2.42
CA VAL A 276 19.69 6.48 3.51
C VAL A 276 21.18 6.55 3.17
N SER A 277 21.93 7.34 3.93
CA SER A 277 23.36 7.55 3.73
C SER A 277 24.19 6.29 3.99
N ARG A 278 25.47 6.31 3.58
CA ARG A 278 26.44 5.25 3.92
C ARG A 278 26.65 5.04 5.43
N ARG A 279 26.23 6.00 6.27
CA ARG A 279 26.25 5.90 7.74
C ARG A 279 24.91 5.40 8.32
N ASN A 280 24.02 4.85 7.49
CA ASN A 280 22.66 4.44 7.85
C ASN A 280 21.80 5.57 8.46
N GLN A 281 22.07 6.82 8.10
CA GLN A 281 21.28 7.99 8.51
C GLN A 281 20.29 8.36 7.40
N VAL A 282 19.04 8.65 7.76
CA VAL A 282 18.04 9.19 6.82
C VAL A 282 18.32 10.67 6.61
N VAL A 283 18.63 11.04 5.37
CA VAL A 283 18.86 12.41 4.92
C VAL A 283 17.68 12.83 4.06
N VAL A 284 17.08 13.98 4.38
CA VAL A 284 15.99 14.57 3.60
C VAL A 284 16.51 15.83 2.93
N ARG A 285 16.17 16.05 1.67
CA ARG A 285 16.48 17.30 0.94
C ARG A 285 15.23 17.87 0.29
N LEU A 286 15.12 19.18 0.32
CA LEU A 286 14.12 19.97 -0.41
C LEU A 286 14.84 20.91 -1.36
N ASN A 287 14.53 20.85 -2.66
CA ASN A 287 15.19 21.64 -3.70
C ASN A 287 16.74 21.57 -3.67
N ASN A 288 17.28 20.38 -3.34
CA ASN A 288 18.69 20.05 -3.11
C ASN A 288 19.30 20.51 -1.77
N ASP A 289 18.64 21.36 -1.00
CA ASP A 289 19.10 21.76 0.34
C ASP A 289 18.77 20.70 1.39
N GLU A 290 19.71 20.40 2.27
CA GLU A 290 19.54 19.37 3.31
C GLU A 290 18.71 19.88 4.49
N LEU A 291 17.62 19.15 4.78
CA LEU A 291 16.64 19.54 5.77
C LEU A 291 16.98 18.95 7.14
N LEU A 292 17.34 19.83 8.08
CA LEU A 292 17.58 19.48 9.48
C LEU A 292 16.31 19.60 10.31
N PHE A 293 15.77 18.46 10.75
CA PHE A 293 14.73 18.40 11.76
C PHE A 293 15.33 18.61 13.14
N LEU A 294 15.41 19.87 13.58
CA LEU A 294 15.87 20.20 14.93
C LEU A 294 14.91 19.62 15.97
N LEU A 295 15.47 18.94 16.97
CA LEU A 295 14.75 18.62 18.20
C LEU A 295 14.77 19.85 19.08
N ASP A 296 13.60 20.25 19.57
CA ASP A 296 13.44 21.35 20.52
C ASP A 296 13.60 20.79 21.93
N GLU A 297 14.68 21.13 22.64
CA GLU A 297 15.04 20.51 23.93
C GLU A 297 14.01 20.78 25.05
N ASP A 298 13.17 21.82 24.90
CA ASP A 298 12.08 22.13 25.82
C ASP A 298 10.83 21.22 25.63
N ALA A 299 10.99 20.01 25.05
CA ALA A 299 9.92 19.09 24.63
C ALA A 299 9.40 18.10 25.68
N LEU A 300 8.59 18.58 26.62
CA LEU A 300 7.83 17.78 27.59
C LEU A 300 6.43 17.31 27.09
N THR A 301 6.25 16.77 25.87
CA THR A 301 4.92 16.30 25.40
C THR A 301 4.92 15.12 24.41
N GLU A 302 3.86 14.29 24.49
CA GLU A 302 3.66 13.03 23.74
C GLU A 302 3.46 13.15 22.21
N VAL A 303 3.21 14.35 21.66
CA VAL A 303 3.10 14.51 20.20
C VAL A 303 4.48 14.68 19.59
N ASN A 304 5.09 13.52 19.34
CA ASN A 304 6.37 13.37 18.68
C ASN A 304 6.24 13.58 17.15
N THR A 305 5.78 14.75 16.70
CA THR A 305 5.79 15.11 15.28
C THR A 305 6.35 16.52 15.03
N THR A 306 6.90 16.74 13.84
CA THR A 306 7.40 18.04 13.38
C THR A 306 6.94 18.27 11.95
N THR A 307 6.19 19.34 11.73
CA THR A 307 5.61 19.67 10.42
C THR A 307 6.28 20.90 9.82
N LEU A 308 6.54 20.84 8.52
CA LEU A 308 6.91 21.98 7.69
C LEU A 308 5.92 22.09 6.54
N SER A 309 5.35 23.28 6.37
CA SER A 309 4.30 23.54 5.39
C SER A 309 4.75 24.63 4.41
N PHE A 310 4.51 24.37 3.14
CA PHE A 310 4.69 25.26 2.01
C PHE A 310 3.31 25.48 1.36
N GLU A 311 3.24 26.21 0.24
CA GLU A 311 1.97 26.56 -0.41
C GLU A 311 1.19 25.32 -0.89
N ASP A 312 1.85 24.44 -1.66
CA ASP A 312 1.25 23.23 -2.25
C ASP A 312 1.78 21.90 -1.68
N PHE A 313 2.66 21.96 -0.67
CA PHE A 313 3.38 20.80 -0.16
C PHE A 313 3.57 20.89 1.37
N SER A 314 3.49 19.76 2.06
CA SER A 314 3.92 19.63 3.45
C SER A 314 4.77 18.38 3.66
N ILE A 315 5.63 18.44 4.69
CA ILE A 315 6.35 17.28 5.21
C ILE A 315 6.20 17.22 6.73
N ILE A 316 5.69 16.09 7.21
CA ILE A 316 5.52 15.78 8.63
C ILE A 316 6.50 14.65 8.98
N LYS A 317 7.38 14.88 9.96
CA LYS A 317 8.25 13.84 10.53
C LYS A 317 7.70 13.38 11.87
N ASN A 318 7.45 12.08 12.02
CA ASN A 318 7.23 11.44 13.31
C ASN A 318 8.58 11.17 13.98
N GLN A 319 8.81 11.77 15.14
CA GLN A 319 10.06 11.68 15.89
C GLN A 319 10.19 10.36 16.69
N THR A 320 9.08 9.63 16.94
CA THR A 320 9.11 8.32 17.62
C THR A 320 9.65 7.22 16.71
N ASN A 321 9.15 7.15 15.48
CA ASN A 321 9.44 6.04 14.55
C ASN A 321 10.21 6.47 13.29
N GLY A 322 10.51 7.76 13.15
CA GLY A 322 11.23 8.32 12.00
C GLY A 322 10.42 8.42 10.70
N GLN A 323 9.13 8.06 10.70
CA GLN A 323 8.29 8.12 9.51
C GLN A 323 8.16 9.55 8.98
N LEU A 324 8.30 9.70 7.68
CA LEU A 324 8.11 10.95 6.95
C LEU A 324 6.82 10.83 6.14
N THR A 325 5.89 11.76 6.35
CA THR A 325 4.65 11.87 5.59
C THR A 325 4.76 13.10 4.70
N LEU A 326 4.81 12.87 3.40
CA LEU A 326 4.81 13.87 2.34
C LEU A 326 3.36 14.05 1.86
N SER A 327 2.91 15.28 1.69
CA SER A 327 1.53 15.55 1.27
C SER A 327 1.49 16.76 0.33
N TRP A 328 0.75 16.62 -0.77
CA TRP A 328 0.59 17.66 -1.79
C TRP A 328 -0.87 18.06 -1.93
N SER A 329 -1.11 19.36 -2.18
CA SER A 329 -2.45 19.96 -2.34
C SER A 329 -3.28 19.36 -3.48
N ILE A 330 -2.64 18.65 -4.42
CA ILE A 330 -3.31 17.90 -5.49
C ILE A 330 -4.01 16.61 -5.01
N GLY A 331 -4.04 16.33 -3.70
CA GLY A 331 -4.68 15.14 -3.15
C GLY A 331 -3.81 13.89 -3.30
N VAL A 332 -2.51 14.03 -3.08
CA VAL A 332 -1.50 12.96 -3.11
C VAL A 332 -0.73 12.96 -1.81
N SER A 333 -0.46 11.78 -1.27
CA SER A 333 0.38 11.63 -0.09
C SER A 333 1.29 10.41 -0.20
N ILE A 334 2.51 10.53 0.35
CA ILE A 334 3.53 9.48 0.34
C ILE A 334 4.13 9.35 1.73
N GLN A 335 4.05 8.16 2.32
CA GLN A 335 4.65 7.82 3.60
C GLN A 335 5.95 7.05 3.38
N VAL A 336 7.07 7.63 3.79
CA VAL A 336 8.40 7.00 3.78
C VAL A 336 8.77 6.62 5.21
N THR A 337 8.76 5.32 5.50
CA THR A 337 9.04 4.78 6.84
C THR A 337 10.42 4.15 6.86
N PRO A 338 11.39 4.67 7.64
CA PRO A 338 12.68 4.01 7.80
C PRO A 338 12.54 2.76 8.67
N VAL A 339 13.18 1.67 8.26
CA VAL A 339 13.17 0.38 8.95
C VAL A 339 14.61 -0.06 9.18
N PHE A 340 14.97 -0.38 10.41
CA PHE A 340 16.29 -0.93 10.73
C PHE A 340 16.28 -2.46 10.59
N VAL A 341 17.13 -2.99 9.72
CA VAL A 341 17.27 -4.42 9.44
C VAL A 341 18.40 -4.98 10.30
N ASN A 342 18.04 -5.65 11.40
CA ASN A 342 18.99 -6.19 12.38
C ASN A 342 20.05 -7.12 11.78
N THR A 343 19.69 -7.96 10.80
CA THR A 343 20.59 -8.98 10.22
C THR A 343 21.74 -8.39 9.41
N THR A 344 21.57 -7.18 8.87
CA THR A 344 22.56 -6.47 8.07
C THR A 344 22.99 -5.14 8.70
N SER A 345 22.53 -4.86 9.94
CA SER A 345 22.73 -3.59 10.65
C SER A 345 22.45 -2.34 9.80
N THR A 346 21.44 -2.41 8.93
CA THR A 346 21.24 -1.48 7.81
C THR A 346 19.86 -0.85 7.85
N VAL A 347 19.77 0.47 7.67
CA VAL A 347 18.47 1.15 7.48
C VAL A 347 18.02 1.01 6.03
N VAL A 348 16.75 0.69 5.84
CA VAL A 348 16.05 0.63 4.54
C VAL A 348 14.78 1.49 4.61
N LEU A 349 14.16 1.76 3.47
CA LEU A 349 12.90 2.52 3.39
C LEU A 349 11.75 1.59 3.01
N ASN A 350 10.62 1.73 3.69
CA ASN A 350 9.32 1.32 3.18
C ASN A 350 8.62 2.58 2.64
N VAL A 351 8.00 2.49 1.46
CA VAL A 351 7.30 3.59 0.82
C VAL A 351 5.84 3.18 0.60
N GLY A 352 4.90 3.97 1.09
CA GLY A 352 3.47 3.89 0.79
C GLY A 352 3.01 5.14 0.04
N ALA A 353 2.08 5.01 -0.90
CA ALA A 353 1.43 6.12 -1.59
C ALA A 353 -0.09 6.03 -1.48
N ALA A 354 -0.73 7.18 -1.43
CA ALA A 354 -2.17 7.34 -1.48
C ALA A 354 -2.55 8.49 -2.40
N VAL A 355 -3.66 8.32 -3.10
CA VAL A 355 -4.15 9.24 -4.13
C VAL A 355 -5.67 9.41 -3.98
N SER A 356 -6.15 10.65 -4.14
CA SER A 356 -7.58 11.01 -4.06
C SER A 356 -8.43 10.21 -5.05
N GLY A 357 -9.71 10.03 -4.70
CA GLY A 357 -10.66 9.29 -5.54
C GLY A 357 -10.93 9.92 -6.91
N GLU A 358 -10.65 11.22 -7.08
CA GLU A 358 -10.86 11.94 -8.36
C GLU A 358 -9.68 11.82 -9.33
N LEU A 359 -8.48 11.51 -8.85
CA LEU A 359 -7.33 11.18 -9.70
C LEU A 359 -7.37 9.72 -10.21
N LYS A 360 -8.39 8.93 -9.82
CA LYS A 360 -8.59 7.54 -10.23
C LYS A 360 -8.68 7.39 -11.74
N GLY A 361 -7.66 6.77 -12.35
CA GLY A 361 -7.56 6.59 -13.81
C GLY A 361 -6.88 7.75 -14.55
N ASN A 362 -6.54 8.85 -13.86
CA ASN A 362 -5.71 9.93 -14.40
C ASN A 362 -4.21 9.75 -14.11
N TRP A 363 -3.82 8.70 -13.39
CA TRP A 363 -2.42 8.31 -13.20
C TRP A 363 -2.02 7.23 -14.20
N THR A 364 -0.80 7.30 -14.73
CA THR A 364 -0.27 6.26 -15.62
C THR A 364 0.42 5.15 -14.83
N LEU A 365 0.26 3.91 -15.29
CA LEU A 365 1.05 2.76 -14.84
C LEU A 365 2.54 3.08 -14.92
N GLY A 366 3.29 2.69 -13.89
CA GLY A 366 4.75 2.72 -14.03
C GLY A 366 5.55 2.28 -12.82
N LEU A 367 5.76 0.96 -12.69
CA LEU A 367 7.13 0.45 -12.49
C LEU A 367 7.88 0.47 -13.83
N MET A 368 7.80 1.59 -14.57
CA MET A 368 8.64 1.83 -15.73
C MET A 368 10.02 2.20 -15.19
N ARG A 369 11.04 1.46 -15.63
CA ARG A 369 12.43 1.83 -15.33
C ARG A 369 12.79 3.02 -16.21
N THR A 370 13.01 4.18 -15.61
CA THR A 370 13.55 5.35 -16.31
C THR A 370 14.74 5.87 -15.52
N CYS A 371 15.87 6.07 -16.19
CA CYS A 371 17.14 6.47 -15.56
C CYS A 371 17.27 8.00 -15.47
N TYR A 372 16.15 8.70 -15.24
CA TYR A 372 16.07 10.15 -15.43
C TYR A 372 16.75 10.93 -14.28
N TYR A 373 16.82 10.33 -13.08
CA TYR A 373 17.31 11.01 -11.88
C TYR A 373 18.83 11.18 -11.87
N ASP A 374 19.60 10.13 -12.18
CA ASP A 374 21.07 10.24 -12.24
C ASP A 374 21.51 11.31 -13.26
N ALA A 375 20.86 11.41 -14.43
CA ALA A 375 21.12 12.46 -15.41
C ALA A 375 20.71 13.86 -14.93
N ALA A 376 19.54 14.00 -14.28
CA ALA A 376 19.02 15.30 -13.81
C ALA A 376 19.77 15.84 -12.57
N ILE A 377 20.36 14.97 -11.75
CA ILE A 377 21.10 15.35 -10.53
C ILE A 377 22.58 15.59 -10.81
N THR A 378 23.22 14.75 -11.64
CA THR A 378 24.67 14.84 -11.90
C THR A 378 25.01 15.72 -13.10
N ASN A 379 24.03 16.00 -13.98
CA ASN A 379 24.23 16.60 -15.30
C ASN A 379 25.16 15.76 -16.22
N ASP A 380 25.37 14.48 -15.91
CA ASP A 380 26.18 13.54 -16.68
C ASP A 380 25.29 12.53 -17.42
N ILE A 381 25.19 12.71 -18.74
CA ILE A 381 24.41 11.85 -19.64
C ILE A 381 25.06 10.49 -19.92
N SER A 382 26.31 10.26 -19.54
CA SER A 382 27.03 9.01 -19.80
C SER A 382 26.52 7.85 -18.92
N PHE A 383 26.26 8.13 -17.64
CA PHE A 383 25.64 7.17 -16.72
C PHE A 383 24.21 6.83 -17.13
N GLY A 384 23.39 7.85 -17.46
CA GLY A 384 22.03 7.63 -17.97
C GLY A 384 21.99 6.75 -19.23
N ARG A 385 22.98 6.89 -20.13
CA ARG A 385 23.11 6.07 -21.35
C ARG A 385 23.55 4.64 -21.05
N ALA A 386 24.50 4.43 -20.13
CA ALA A 386 24.91 3.10 -19.71
C ALA A 386 23.75 2.33 -19.03
N SER A 387 22.97 3.02 -18.19
CA SER A 387 21.79 2.45 -17.54
C SER A 387 20.61 2.25 -18.50
N TRP A 388 20.46 3.07 -19.54
CA TRP A 388 19.52 2.83 -20.65
C TRP A 388 19.86 1.53 -21.37
N HIS A 389 21.11 1.34 -21.82
CA HIS A 389 21.50 0.11 -22.54
C HIS A 389 21.34 -1.14 -21.66
N ALA A 390 21.70 -1.06 -20.37
CA ALA A 390 21.44 -2.15 -19.42
C ALA A 390 19.94 -2.41 -19.15
N ALA A 391 19.07 -1.43 -19.42
CA ALA A 391 17.62 -1.59 -19.33
C ALA A 391 17.01 -2.17 -20.62
N GLU A 392 17.50 -1.78 -21.81
CA GLU A 392 17.18 -2.42 -23.10
C GLU A 392 17.55 -3.91 -23.07
N GLU A 393 18.81 -4.21 -22.73
CA GLU A 393 19.34 -5.57 -22.63
C GLU A 393 18.55 -6.41 -21.61
N GLN A 394 18.05 -5.79 -20.52
CA GLN A 394 17.17 -6.46 -19.56
C GLN A 394 15.70 -6.55 -19.97
N ILE A 395 15.21 -5.75 -20.93
CA ILE A 395 13.86 -5.92 -21.50
C ILE A 395 13.87 -7.12 -22.44
N GLU A 396 14.88 -7.23 -23.31
CA GLU A 396 15.09 -8.39 -24.17
C GLU A 396 15.24 -9.68 -23.34
N GLN A 397 16.05 -9.65 -22.28
CA GLN A 397 16.17 -10.78 -21.33
C GLN A 397 14.86 -11.09 -20.58
N ARG A 398 13.92 -10.13 -20.43
CA ARG A 398 12.68 -10.32 -19.65
C ARG A 398 11.51 -10.79 -20.51
N GLU A 399 11.47 -10.43 -21.79
CA GLU A 399 10.61 -11.10 -22.76
C GLU A 399 11.10 -12.54 -22.98
N SER A 400 12.42 -12.74 -23.10
CA SER A 400 12.98 -14.07 -23.27
C SER A 400 12.78 -14.99 -22.05
N LEU A 401 13.02 -14.51 -20.82
CA LEU A 401 12.69 -15.24 -19.59
C LEU A 401 11.19 -15.49 -19.36
N ARG A 402 10.28 -14.82 -20.08
CA ARG A 402 8.83 -15.10 -20.03
C ARG A 402 8.40 -16.22 -20.97
N ASN A 403 9.17 -16.48 -22.02
CA ASN A 403 8.89 -17.49 -23.03
C ASN A 403 10.07 -18.48 -23.20
N PRO A 404 10.47 -19.21 -22.14
CA PRO A 404 11.37 -20.35 -22.29
C PRO A 404 10.73 -21.39 -23.24
N PRO A 405 11.53 -22.29 -23.85
CA PRO A 405 11.01 -23.29 -24.80
C PRO A 405 9.79 -24.04 -24.25
N LYS A 406 8.74 -24.20 -25.05
CA LYS A 406 7.47 -24.85 -24.67
C LYS A 406 7.34 -26.17 -25.40
N LEU A 407 7.22 -27.28 -24.67
CA LEU A 407 6.81 -28.57 -25.23
C LEU A 407 5.46 -28.47 -25.93
N SER A 408 5.29 -29.27 -26.97
CA SER A 408 4.06 -29.40 -27.75
C SER A 408 2.89 -29.91 -26.90
N ASP A 409 1.72 -29.29 -27.05
CA ASP A 409 0.51 -29.56 -26.25
C ASP A 409 -0.07 -30.99 -26.44
N ASP A 410 0.43 -31.74 -27.43
CA ASP A 410 0.03 -33.13 -27.72
C ASP A 410 0.84 -34.19 -26.94
N LEU A 411 1.86 -33.79 -26.18
CA LEU A 411 2.64 -34.73 -25.36
C LEU A 411 1.86 -35.15 -24.10
N SER A 412 1.56 -36.45 -24.00
CA SER A 412 0.97 -37.03 -22.79
C SER A 412 1.95 -37.00 -21.62
N LEU A 413 1.53 -36.48 -20.47
CA LEU A 413 2.33 -36.47 -19.24
C LEU A 413 2.41 -37.85 -18.56
N THR A 414 1.57 -38.81 -18.97
CA THR A 414 1.56 -40.18 -18.46
C THR A 414 1.51 -41.18 -19.62
N HIS A 415 2.33 -42.23 -19.56
CA HIS A 415 2.35 -43.31 -20.55
C HIS A 415 2.31 -44.70 -19.89
N SER A 416 1.33 -45.50 -20.28
CA SER A 416 1.31 -46.94 -19.96
C SER A 416 2.34 -47.69 -20.81
N VAL A 417 3.23 -48.44 -20.16
CA VAL A 417 4.30 -49.22 -20.81
C VAL A 417 4.35 -50.65 -20.27
N LYS A 418 4.78 -51.63 -21.07
CA LYS A 418 4.83 -53.05 -20.69
C LYS A 418 6.27 -53.55 -20.55
N THR A 419 6.47 -54.55 -19.71
CA THR A 419 7.77 -55.24 -19.59
C THR A 419 8.25 -55.78 -20.95
N GLY A 420 9.50 -55.50 -21.29
CA GLY A 420 10.11 -55.81 -22.59
C GLY A 420 9.70 -54.89 -23.76
N GLN A 421 8.87 -53.87 -23.54
CA GLN A 421 8.48 -52.90 -24.58
C GLN A 421 9.62 -51.92 -24.88
N GLN A 422 9.77 -51.55 -26.15
CA GLN A 422 10.56 -50.38 -26.56
C GLN A 422 9.70 -49.12 -26.42
N VAL A 423 10.09 -48.22 -25.53
CA VAL A 423 9.46 -46.92 -25.30
C VAL A 423 10.21 -45.87 -26.13
N ASN A 424 9.47 -45.18 -27.00
CA ASN A 424 9.98 -44.07 -27.80
C ASN A 424 9.08 -42.85 -27.54
N ILE A 425 9.64 -41.74 -27.07
CA ILE A 425 8.90 -40.50 -26.79
C ILE A 425 9.65 -39.35 -27.48
N LEU A 426 8.90 -38.42 -28.09
CA LEU A 426 9.47 -37.25 -28.74
C LEU A 426 9.21 -36.00 -27.89
N PHE A 427 10.27 -35.48 -27.27
CA PHE A 427 10.23 -34.22 -26.53
C PHE A 427 10.40 -33.04 -27.51
N ASN A 428 9.35 -32.77 -28.29
CA ASN A 428 9.30 -31.67 -29.25
C ASN A 428 8.97 -30.35 -28.54
N ALA A 429 9.97 -29.47 -28.39
CA ALA A 429 9.81 -28.14 -27.85
C ALA A 429 9.85 -27.07 -28.96
N THR A 430 9.24 -25.92 -28.69
CA THR A 430 9.22 -24.75 -29.58
C THR A 430 9.65 -23.50 -28.82
N SER A 431 10.36 -22.59 -29.48
CA SER A 431 10.77 -21.30 -28.93
C SER A 431 10.42 -20.22 -29.94
N GLU A 432 9.99 -19.06 -29.47
CA GLU A 432 9.76 -17.88 -30.32
C GLU A 432 11.08 -17.20 -30.76
N PHE A 433 12.20 -17.56 -30.11
CA PHE A 433 13.52 -16.98 -30.36
C PHE A 433 14.41 -17.81 -31.31
N THR A 434 14.17 -19.12 -31.40
CA THR A 434 15.02 -20.03 -32.18
C THR A 434 14.30 -21.32 -32.56
N THR A 435 14.67 -21.87 -33.72
CA THR A 435 14.25 -23.21 -34.17
C THR A 435 15.21 -24.32 -33.72
N ILE A 436 16.32 -23.98 -33.06
CA ILE A 436 17.33 -24.93 -32.58
C ILE A 436 17.25 -24.99 -31.05
N ILE A 437 16.84 -26.14 -30.54
CA ILE A 437 16.63 -26.41 -29.11
C ILE A 437 17.40 -27.67 -28.75
N ALA A 438 18.24 -27.57 -27.71
CA ALA A 438 19.01 -28.66 -27.17
C ALA A 438 18.25 -29.31 -25.99
N CYS A 439 17.80 -30.54 -26.17
CA CYS A 439 17.15 -31.32 -25.14
C CYS A 439 18.18 -32.14 -24.35
N LYS A 440 18.01 -32.30 -23.04
CA LYS A 440 18.92 -33.09 -22.18
C LYS A 440 18.15 -33.89 -21.14
N LEU A 441 18.55 -35.16 -20.96
CA LEU A 441 17.98 -36.03 -19.93
C LEU A 441 18.56 -35.62 -18.56
N LEU A 442 17.67 -35.25 -17.63
CA LEU A 442 18.03 -34.90 -16.25
C LEU A 442 17.84 -36.10 -15.31
N HIS A 443 16.75 -36.83 -15.49
CA HIS A 443 16.41 -38.02 -14.70
C HIS A 443 15.73 -39.06 -15.58
N GLY A 444 16.02 -40.33 -15.34
CA GLY A 444 15.41 -41.44 -16.06
C GLY A 444 15.98 -42.79 -15.61
N PRO A 445 15.34 -43.90 -15.99
CA PRO A 445 15.80 -45.24 -15.64
C PRO A 445 17.14 -45.57 -16.30
N SER A 446 17.89 -46.51 -15.71
CA SER A 446 19.14 -47.03 -16.27
C SER A 446 18.96 -47.51 -17.72
N GLU A 447 19.98 -47.31 -18.54
CA GLU A 447 20.00 -47.61 -19.98
C GLU A 447 18.98 -46.83 -20.84
N SER A 448 18.27 -45.84 -20.29
CA SER A 448 17.54 -44.87 -21.11
C SER A 448 18.49 -43.89 -21.81
N THR A 449 18.06 -43.40 -22.98
CA THR A 449 18.83 -42.46 -23.80
C THR A 449 17.92 -41.36 -24.33
N LEU A 450 18.45 -40.15 -24.47
CA LEU A 450 17.81 -39.02 -25.14
C LEU A 450 18.80 -38.48 -26.18
N GLU A 451 18.34 -38.29 -27.42
CA GLU A 451 19.14 -37.64 -28.46
C GLU A 451 18.96 -36.12 -28.40
N GLU A 452 20.03 -35.39 -28.11
CA GLU A 452 19.95 -34.00 -27.66
C GLU A 452 19.37 -33.03 -28.71
N ARG A 453 19.60 -33.30 -30.00
CA ARG A 453 19.13 -32.43 -31.11
C ARG A 453 17.74 -32.76 -31.64
N THR A 454 17.23 -33.96 -31.37
CA THR A 454 15.92 -34.42 -31.88
C THR A 454 14.88 -34.49 -30.78
N GLY A 455 15.29 -34.45 -29.51
CA GLY A 455 14.41 -34.70 -28.37
C GLY A 455 13.92 -36.16 -28.31
N GLN A 456 14.50 -37.07 -29.10
CA GLN A 456 14.03 -38.46 -29.16
C GLN A 456 14.53 -39.26 -27.95
N TYR A 457 13.64 -39.56 -27.02
CA TYR A 457 13.86 -40.45 -25.90
C TYR A 457 13.61 -41.90 -26.30
N ARG A 458 14.51 -42.80 -25.88
CA ARG A 458 14.44 -44.25 -26.11
C ARG A 458 14.84 -45.00 -24.85
N TRP A 459 13.98 -45.91 -24.43
CA TRP A 459 14.24 -46.84 -23.33
C TRP A 459 13.60 -48.20 -23.60
N LYS A 460 14.24 -49.29 -23.21
CA LYS A 460 13.68 -50.64 -23.28
C LYS A 460 13.34 -51.07 -21.86
N VAL A 461 12.05 -51.28 -21.57
CA VAL A 461 11.59 -51.68 -20.23
C VAL A 461 12.18 -53.06 -19.88
N PRO A 462 13.00 -53.20 -18.81
CA PRO A 462 13.51 -54.51 -18.39
C PRO A 462 12.37 -55.49 -18.06
N GLU A 463 12.58 -56.79 -18.25
CA GLU A 463 11.51 -57.78 -18.03
C GLU A 463 11.21 -57.99 -16.54
N GLU A 464 12.18 -57.70 -15.68
CA GLU A 464 12.14 -57.72 -14.22
C GLU A 464 11.50 -56.47 -13.59
N THR A 465 11.07 -55.49 -14.38
CA THR A 465 10.49 -54.24 -13.86
C THR A 465 9.16 -54.51 -13.14
N THR A 466 9.03 -54.03 -11.90
CA THR A 466 7.85 -54.26 -11.05
C THR A 466 6.58 -53.71 -11.69
N ILE A 467 5.58 -54.56 -11.90
CA ILE A 467 4.25 -54.16 -12.40
C ILE A 467 3.60 -53.19 -11.40
N GLY A 468 3.00 -52.11 -11.90
CA GLY A 468 2.43 -51.04 -11.10
C GLY A 468 3.45 -50.02 -10.56
N SER A 469 4.73 -50.14 -10.93
CA SER A 469 5.70 -49.06 -10.69
C SER A 469 5.43 -47.86 -11.60
N SER A 470 5.67 -46.68 -11.04
CA SER A 470 5.76 -45.40 -11.75
C SER A 470 7.23 -45.01 -11.85
N ILE A 471 7.65 -44.59 -13.04
CA ILE A 471 9.04 -44.24 -13.34
C ILE A 471 9.04 -42.83 -13.98
N PRO A 472 9.50 -41.79 -13.25
CA PRO A 472 9.57 -40.44 -13.79
C PRO A 472 10.76 -40.31 -14.75
N VAL A 473 10.52 -39.65 -15.88
CA VAL A 473 11.55 -39.25 -16.85
C VAL A 473 11.55 -37.73 -16.94
N GLN A 474 12.65 -37.10 -16.51
CA GLN A 474 12.80 -35.65 -16.56
C GLN A 474 13.73 -35.23 -17.72
N VAL A 475 13.25 -34.30 -18.54
CA VAL A 475 13.98 -33.73 -19.67
C VAL A 475 13.96 -32.22 -19.57
N SER A 476 15.11 -31.58 -19.80
CA SER A 476 15.21 -30.14 -20.00
C SER A 476 15.31 -29.80 -21.49
N ALA A 477 14.62 -28.76 -21.94
CA ALA A 477 14.76 -28.18 -23.27
C ALA A 477 15.39 -26.78 -23.16
N THR A 478 16.51 -26.55 -23.85
CA THR A 478 17.26 -25.29 -23.77
C THR A 478 17.39 -24.65 -25.15
N ASP A 479 17.09 -23.36 -25.26
CA ASP A 479 17.26 -22.59 -26.49
C ASP A 479 18.75 -22.25 -26.73
N GLU A 480 19.25 -22.39 -27.97
CA GLU A 480 20.67 -22.12 -28.26
C GLU A 480 21.02 -20.62 -28.37
N THR A 481 20.04 -19.71 -28.46
CA THR A 481 20.29 -18.26 -28.63
C THR A 481 20.46 -17.54 -27.30
N TYR A 482 19.62 -17.84 -26.31
CA TYR A 482 19.63 -17.18 -25.00
C TYR A 482 19.89 -18.14 -23.82
N SER A 483 20.12 -19.44 -24.08
CA SER A 483 20.37 -20.47 -23.04
C SER A 483 19.24 -20.61 -22.01
N LEU A 484 18.00 -20.33 -22.43
CA LEU A 484 16.80 -20.45 -21.59
C LEU A 484 16.35 -21.89 -21.52
N THR A 485 16.26 -22.42 -20.30
CA THR A 485 15.91 -23.81 -20.04
C THR A 485 14.52 -23.94 -19.43
N SER A 486 13.68 -24.78 -20.02
CA SER A 486 12.49 -25.35 -19.38
C SER A 486 12.73 -26.80 -18.99
N THR A 487 12.04 -27.29 -17.96
CA THR A 487 12.16 -28.68 -17.46
C THR A 487 10.79 -29.32 -17.39
N TYR A 488 10.73 -30.60 -17.78
CA TYR A 488 9.51 -31.38 -17.91
C TYR A 488 9.68 -32.76 -17.31
N GLU A 489 8.57 -33.34 -16.85
CA GLU A 489 8.52 -34.69 -16.32
C GLU A 489 7.40 -35.47 -17.02
N VAL A 490 7.69 -36.71 -17.41
CA VAL A 490 6.73 -37.66 -17.97
C VAL A 490 6.76 -38.92 -17.11
N GLU A 491 5.59 -39.42 -16.73
CA GLU A 491 5.42 -40.58 -15.86
C GLU A 491 5.19 -41.86 -16.68
N LEU A 492 6.08 -42.85 -16.55
CA LEU A 492 5.93 -44.15 -17.19
C LEU A 492 5.34 -45.17 -16.19
N THR A 493 4.13 -45.64 -16.44
CA THR A 493 3.41 -46.60 -15.57
C THR A 493 3.49 -48.00 -16.14
N VAL A 494 4.03 -48.95 -15.38
CA VAL A 494 4.29 -50.32 -15.88
C VAL A 494 3.05 -51.21 -15.76
N GLU A 495 2.45 -51.54 -16.90
CA GLU A 495 1.27 -52.41 -17.01
C GLU A 495 1.60 -53.91 -17.14
N PRO A 496 0.67 -54.81 -16.76
CA PRO A 496 0.80 -56.24 -17.01
C PRO A 496 0.92 -56.59 -18.50
N ARG A 497 1.73 -57.62 -18.79
CA ARG A 497 1.81 -58.23 -20.13
C ARG A 497 0.54 -59.06 -20.35
N ASN A 498 -0.41 -58.56 -21.13
CA ASN A 498 -1.65 -59.28 -21.46
C ASN A 498 -1.34 -60.60 -22.21
N ASN A 499 -1.41 -61.72 -21.49
CA ASN A 499 -1.79 -63.00 -22.10
C ASN A 499 -3.30 -63.04 -22.33
N ALA A 500 -3.72 -63.87 -23.29
CA ALA A 500 -5.08 -63.84 -23.84
C ALA A 500 -6.20 -64.10 -22.81
N GLN A 501 -7.37 -63.52 -23.12
CA GLN A 501 -8.68 -63.67 -22.48
C GLN A 501 -8.85 -64.83 -21.46
N THR A 502 -9.07 -64.47 -20.20
CA THR A 502 -9.98 -65.22 -19.31
C THR A 502 -11.15 -64.33 -18.92
N LYS A 503 -12.32 -64.57 -19.54
CA LYS A 503 -13.59 -64.08 -18.99
C LYS A 503 -13.91 -64.88 -17.73
N THR A 504 -13.73 -64.27 -16.56
CA THR A 504 -14.34 -64.74 -15.31
C THR A 504 -15.09 -63.59 -14.66
N SER A 505 -16.41 -63.57 -14.89
CA SER A 505 -17.32 -62.76 -14.08
C SER A 505 -17.58 -63.50 -12.77
N SER A 506 -17.23 -62.91 -11.63
CA SER A 506 -17.92 -63.06 -10.33
C SER A 506 -17.29 -62.19 -9.24
N ILE A 507 -17.96 -61.06 -8.95
CA ILE A 507 -18.42 -60.60 -7.63
C ILE A 507 -17.65 -61.13 -6.39
N PHE A 508 -17.05 -60.19 -5.63
CA PHE A 508 -16.93 -60.07 -4.15
C PHE A 508 -15.69 -59.18 -3.86
N LEU A 509 -15.63 -58.27 -2.88
CA LEU A 509 -16.50 -57.95 -1.74
C LEU A 509 -16.34 -56.45 -1.40
N LEU A 510 -17.44 -55.73 -1.09
CA LEU A 510 -17.36 -54.41 -0.45
C LEU A 510 -16.87 -54.58 1.00
N ILE A 511 -15.81 -53.88 1.40
CA ILE A 511 -15.53 -53.61 2.82
C ILE A 511 -15.50 -52.10 3.02
N LEU A 512 -16.56 -51.60 3.65
CA LEU A 512 -16.72 -50.23 4.09
C LEU A 512 -16.80 -50.26 5.61
N VAL A 513 -15.75 -49.76 6.29
CA VAL A 513 -15.73 -49.64 7.75
C VAL A 513 -15.48 -48.18 8.11
N VAL A 514 -16.55 -47.52 8.56
CA VAL A 514 -16.54 -46.21 9.19
C VAL A 514 -16.88 -46.41 10.66
N SER A 515 -16.04 -45.93 11.58
CA SER A 515 -16.37 -45.47 12.95
C SER A 515 -15.11 -45.35 13.83
N LEU A 516 -15.00 -44.44 14.82
CA LEU A 516 -15.62 -43.11 15.04
C LEU A 516 -14.87 -42.43 16.22
N GLN A 517 -15.28 -41.20 16.57
CA GLN A 517 -15.12 -40.47 17.85
C GLN A 517 -13.95 -39.47 18.05
N VAL A 518 -14.16 -38.25 18.62
CA VAL A 518 -15.37 -37.38 18.74
C VAL A 518 -14.97 -35.97 19.28
N LEU A 519 -15.95 -35.02 19.35
CA LEU A 519 -15.91 -33.63 19.90
C LEU A 519 -15.36 -32.55 18.95
N CYS A 520 -15.93 -31.34 18.80
CA CYS A 520 -17.27 -30.74 19.09
C CYS A 520 -17.23 -29.25 18.57
N VAL A 521 -18.27 -28.45 18.27
CA VAL A 521 -19.75 -28.48 18.31
C VAL A 521 -20.28 -27.81 17.02
N GLN A 522 -21.48 -28.16 16.51
CA GLN A 522 -22.25 -27.33 15.56
C GLN A 522 -23.24 -26.42 16.31
N GLN A 523 -23.45 -25.19 15.83
CA GLN A 523 -24.77 -24.56 15.97
C GLN A 523 -25.10 -23.70 14.74
N GLU A 524 -26.13 -24.11 14.00
CA GLU A 524 -26.74 -23.31 12.94
C GLU A 524 -27.66 -22.24 13.58
N ILE A 525 -27.70 -21.04 12.99
CA ILE A 525 -28.92 -20.24 12.91
C ILE A 525 -29.00 -19.65 11.49
N THR A 526 -30.04 -20.02 10.75
CA THR A 526 -30.47 -19.36 9.52
C THR A 526 -31.51 -18.27 9.83
N GLN A 527 -31.71 -17.36 8.86
CA GLN A 527 -32.75 -16.30 8.80
C GLN A 527 -32.57 -15.07 9.72
N LYS A 528 -32.03 -14.00 9.17
CA LYS A 528 -32.87 -12.91 8.62
C LYS A 528 -32.11 -12.01 7.64
#